data_AF-A0A2V9PVP6-F1
#
_entry.id   AF-A0A2V9PVP6-F1
#
_cell.length_a   1.000
_cell.length_b   1.000
_cell.length_c   1.000
_cell.angle_alpha   90.00
_cell.angle_beta   90.00
_cell.angle_gamma   90.00
#
_symmetry.space_group_name_H-M   'P 1'
#
loop_
_entity.id
_entity.type
_entity.pdbx_description
1 polymer ?
#
loop_
_entity_poly.entity_id
_entity_poly.type
_entity_poly.pdbx_seq_one_letter_code
_entity_poly.pdbx_strand_id
1 'polypeptide(L)' 'MQVSPAMNQSVWKQAFQNAVFESDPIRIQPKLEAAQKAIEDRLSELRAGVSDHRELMELEYAKCTISFLAEEEQKT' A
#
# COMPACT_ATOMS: atom_id res chain seq x y z
N MET A 1 -26.01 -12.39 8.27
CA MET A 1 -25.64 -11.76 6.99
C MET A 1 -24.28 -12.30 6.59
N GLN A 2 -24.22 -13.08 5.52
CA GLN A 2 -22.97 -13.61 4.96
C GLN A 2 -22.16 -12.46 4.39
N VAL A 3 -20.97 -12.21 4.94
CA VAL A 3 -19.99 -11.30 4.36
C VAL A 3 -19.25 -12.05 3.25
N SER A 4 -19.44 -11.60 2.02
CA SER A 4 -18.81 -12.11 0.81
C SER A 4 -17.27 -12.08 0.93
N PRO A 5 -16.53 -13.13 0.52
CA PRO A 5 -15.07 -13.14 0.60
C PRO A 5 -14.37 -12.17 -0.37
N ALA A 6 -15.13 -11.44 -1.20
CA ALA A 6 -14.63 -10.59 -2.28
C ALA A 6 -14.56 -9.10 -1.94
N MET A 7 -14.93 -8.69 -0.72
CA MET A 7 -14.96 -7.27 -0.31
C MET A 7 -13.64 -6.79 0.33
N ASN A 8 -12.66 -7.68 0.45
CA ASN A 8 -11.27 -7.38 0.82
C ASN A 8 -10.41 -7.24 -0.46
N GLN A 9 -10.63 -6.21 -1.28
CA GLN A 9 -9.43 -5.59 -1.81
C GLN A 9 -8.71 -5.03 -0.59
N SER A 10 -7.61 -5.68 -0.21
CA SER A 10 -6.89 -5.40 1.03
C SER A 10 -6.64 -3.89 1.12
N VAL A 11 -6.94 -3.29 2.27
CA VAL A 11 -6.88 -1.83 2.48
C VAL A 11 -5.59 -1.22 1.93
N TRP A 12 -4.47 -1.95 2.04
CA TRP A 12 -3.17 -1.58 1.49
C TRP A 12 -3.15 -1.47 -0.05
N LYS A 13 -3.86 -2.32 -0.81
CA LYS A 13 -3.95 -2.25 -2.28
C LYS A 13 -4.68 -0.99 -2.73
N GLN A 14 -5.78 -0.65 -2.06
CA GLN A 14 -6.52 0.57 -2.37
C GLN A 14 -5.69 1.82 -2.06
N ALA A 15 -5.03 1.84 -0.90
CA ALA A 15 -4.16 2.95 -0.51
C ALA A 15 -2.98 3.09 -1.50
N PHE A 16 -2.36 1.97 -1.89
CA PHE A 16 -1.31 1.93 -2.91
C PHE A 16 -1.77 2.49 -4.25
N GLN A 17 -2.91 2.01 -4.79
CA GLN A 17 -3.45 2.53 -6.04
C GLN A 17 -3.77 4.03 -5.96
N ASN A 18 -4.36 4.48 -4.85
CA ASN A 18 -4.68 5.88 -4.64
C ASN A 18 -3.44 6.78 -4.68
N ALA A 19 -2.30 6.29 -4.19
CA ALA A 19 -1.03 7.00 -4.20
C ALA A 19 -0.37 6.97 -5.58
N VAL A 20 -0.31 5.82 -6.24
CA VAL A 20 0.32 5.67 -7.57
C VAL A 20 -0.42 6.45 -8.66
N PHE A 21 -1.74 6.56 -8.56
CA PHE A 21 -2.56 7.31 -9.53
C PHE A 21 -2.82 8.77 -9.12
N GLU A 22 -2.27 9.25 -8.01
CA GLU A 22 -2.35 10.68 -7.69
C GLU A 22 -1.38 11.47 -8.57
N SER A 23 -1.89 12.54 -9.16
CA SER A 23 -1.13 13.43 -10.03
C SER A 23 -1.06 14.86 -9.50
N ASP A 24 -1.85 15.19 -8.47
CA ASP A 24 -1.78 16.46 -7.76
C ASP A 24 -0.60 16.45 -6.76
N PRO A 25 0.46 17.25 -6.97
CA PRO A 25 1.64 17.29 -6.09
C PRO A 25 1.33 17.70 -4.66
N ILE A 26 0.22 18.43 -4.43
CA ILE A 26 -0.18 18.83 -3.08
C ILE A 26 -0.82 17.66 -2.33
N ARG A 27 -1.45 16.73 -3.07
CA ARG A 27 -2.21 15.61 -2.51
C ARG A 27 -1.44 14.30 -2.51
N ILE A 28 -0.37 14.19 -3.28
CA ILE A 28 0.40 12.96 -3.41
C ILE A 28 1.12 12.60 -2.11
N GLN A 29 1.70 13.58 -1.40
CA GLN A 29 2.42 13.34 -0.16
C GLN A 29 1.57 12.65 0.93
N PRO A 30 0.38 13.16 1.33
CA PRO A 30 -0.45 12.47 2.32
C PRO A 30 -0.96 11.10 1.84
N LYS A 31 -1.07 10.89 0.52
CA LYS A 31 -1.46 9.58 -0.04
C LYS A 31 -0.32 8.57 -0.02
N LEU A 32 0.92 9.00 -0.27
CA LEU A 32 2.12 8.17 -0.13
C LEU A 32 2.28 7.72 1.33
N GLU A 33 2.10 8.62 2.30
CA GLU A 33 2.14 8.28 3.72
C GLU A 33 1.04 7.27 4.10
N ALA A 34 -0.19 7.50 3.64
CA ALA A 34 -1.30 6.58 3.90
C ALA A 34 -1.07 5.19 3.27
N ALA A 35 -0.52 5.14 2.06
CA ALA A 35 -0.17 3.89 1.39
C ALA A 35 0.95 3.15 2.12
N GLN A 36 2.02 3.86 2.51
CA GLN A 36 3.13 3.28 3.25
C GLN A 36 2.66 2.67 4.57
N LYS A 37 1.87 3.42 5.35
CA LYS A 37 1.31 2.91 6.61
C LYS A 37 0.46 1.66 6.40
N ALA A 38 -0.42 1.65 5.41
CA ALA A 38 -1.28 0.51 5.14
C ALA A 38 -0.49 -0.74 4.71
N ILE A 39 0.60 -0.56 3.95
CA ILE A 39 1.52 -1.64 3.55
C ILE A 39 2.26 -2.20 4.78
N GLU A 40 2.79 -1.33 5.64
CA GLU A 40 3.51 -1.73 6.86
C GLU A 40 2.60 -2.43 7.88
N ASP A 41 1.37 -1.94 8.06
CA ASP A 41 0.36 -2.58 8.91
C ASP A 41 0.07 -3.99 8.39
N ARG A 42 -0.11 -4.17 7.07
CA ARG A 42 -0.37 -5.49 6.49
C ARG A 42 0.83 -6.44 6.58
N LEU A 43 2.04 -5.93 6.34
CA LEU A 43 3.27 -6.72 6.53
C LEU A 43 3.40 -7.21 7.97
N SER A 44 3.02 -6.38 8.94
CA SER A 44 3.03 -6.73 10.36
C SER A 44 2.00 -7.81 10.68
N GLU A 45 0.78 -7.71 10.14
CA GLU A 45 -0.26 -8.74 10.29
C GLU A 45 0.16 -10.08 9.67
N LEU A 46 0.74 -10.06 8.46
CA LEU A 46 1.16 -11.28 7.77
C LEU A 46 2.31 -12.00 8.48
N ARG A 47 3.26 -11.26 9.07
CA ARG A 47 4.34 -11.86 9.88
C ARG A 47 3.81 -12.57 11.14
N ALA A 48 2.63 -12.18 11.64
CA ALA A 48 1.99 -12.79 12.80
C ALA A 48 1.11 -14.02 12.46
N GLY A 49 0.89 -14.32 11.17
CA GLY A 49 -0.02 -15.37 10.70
C GLY A 49 0.62 -16.40 9.76
N VAL A 50 -0.22 -17.21 9.11
CA VAL A 50 0.21 -18.14 8.05
C VAL A 50 0.44 -17.33 6.78
N SER A 51 1.70 -17.17 6.38
CA SER A 51 2.12 -16.27 5.31
C SER A 51 1.60 -16.70 3.93
N ASP A 52 0.75 -15.86 3.31
CA ASP A 52 0.55 -15.90 1.86
C ASP A 52 1.80 -15.31 1.19
N HIS A 53 2.66 -16.19 0.67
CA HIS A 53 3.89 -15.80 -0.02
C HIS A 53 3.64 -14.86 -1.20
N ARG A 54 2.49 -14.97 -1.87
CA ARG A 54 2.16 -14.09 -2.98
C ARG A 54 1.82 -12.70 -2.47
N GLU A 55 1.00 -12.58 -1.44
CA GLU A 55 0.66 -11.27 -0.87
C GLU A 55 1.92 -10.58 -0.32
N LEU A 56 2.83 -11.33 0.30
CA LEU A 56 4.11 -10.80 0.78
C LEU A 56 4.96 -10.20 -0.34
N MET A 57 5.07 -10.89 -1.48
CA MET A 57 5.79 -10.38 -2.64
C MET A 57 5.16 -9.09 -3.19
N GLU A 58 3.82 -9.04 -3.27
CA GLU A 58 3.11 -7.85 -3.73
C GLU A 58 3.29 -6.67 -2.76
N LEU A 59 3.35 -6.91 -1.45
CA LEU A 59 3.58 -5.88 -0.42
C LEU A 59 5.01 -5.33 -0.46
N GLU A 60 6.02 -6.18 -0.60
CA GLU A 60 7.41 -5.72 -0.71
C GLU A 60 7.62 -4.90 -2.00
N TYR A 61 7.00 -5.31 -3.11
CA TYR A 61 6.98 -4.50 -4.33
C TYR A 61 6.32 -3.13 -4.09
N ALA A 62 5.12 -3.12 -3.49
CA ALA A 62 4.39 -1.89 -3.21
C ALA A 62 5.17 -0.93 -2.31
N LYS A 63 5.86 -1.47 -1.28
CA LYS A 63 6.73 -0.70 -0.40
C LYS A 63 7.84 0.00 -1.17
N CYS A 64 8.57 -0.74 -2.02
CA CYS A 64 9.63 -0.18 -2.86
C CYS A 64 9.11 0.92 -3.79
N THR A 65 7.96 0.72 -4.42
CA THR A 65 7.35 1.72 -5.31
C THR A 65 6.96 2.99 -4.56
N ILE A 66 6.35 2.89 -3.37
CA ILE A 66 5.98 4.07 -2.57
C ILE A 66 7.22 4.83 -2.11
N SER A 67 8.27 4.15 -1.65
CA SER A 67 9.52 4.80 -1.27
C SER A 67 10.16 5.54 -2.45
N PHE A 68 10.19 4.93 -3.64
CA PHE A 68 10.69 5.58 -4.85
C PHE A 68 9.89 6.84 -5.21
N LEU A 69 8.56 6.77 -5.19
CA LEU A 69 7.70 7.93 -5.49
C LEU A 69 7.89 9.06 -4.45
N ALA A 70 8.05 8.71 -3.18
CA ALA A 70 8.32 9.69 -2.13
C ALA A 70 9.69 10.38 -2.28
N GLU A 71 10.69 9.69 -2.82
CA GLU A 71 11.99 10.27 -3.13
C GLU A 71 11.93 11.19 -4.37
N GLU A 72 11.16 10.83 -5.39
CA GLU A 72 11.00 11.64 -6.60
C GLU A 72 10.23 12.94 -6.32
N GLU A 73 9.18 12.90 -5.50
CA GLU A 73 8.45 14.10 -5.06
C GLU A 73 9.35 15.07 -4.29
N GLN A 74 10.30 14.57 -3.48
CA GLN A 74 11.24 15.42 -2.74
C GLN A 74 12.29 16.12 -3.61
N LYS A 75 12.48 15.68 -4.86
CA LYS A 75 13.42 16.28 -5.81
C LYS A 75 12.81 17.39 -6.67
N THR A 76 11.48 17.53 -6.66
CA THR A 76 10.72 18.48 -7.48
C THR A 76 10.43 19.76 -6.70
#